data_AF-A0A4Q5SQN2-F1
#
_entry.id   AF-A0A4Q5SQN2-F1
#
_cell.length_a   1.000
_cell.length_b   1.000
_cell.length_c   1.000
_cell.angle_alpha   90.00
_cell.angle_beta   90.00
_cell.angle_gamma   90.00
#
_symmetry.space_group_name_H-M   'P 1'
#
loop_
_entity.id
_entity.type
_entity.pdbx_description
1 polymer ?
#
loop_
_entity_poly.entity_id
_entity_poly.type
_entity_poly.pdbx_seq_one_letter_code
_entity_poly.pdbx_strand_id
1 'polypeptide(L)'
;MRTIDHVIAGYSGGAAGRSGDVFNPNTGQIQARVTLGTQADLDRAVAAAQAAQPAWAATNPQRRARVMFNFPAMIPLWMSGVAIACGNAFILKPSERDPSVPVRLGELFLEAGLPEGIFQIVHGDKEMVDAILDHPGIAAVSFVGSSDIAHYVYRRGVDAGKRVQAMGGAKNHGIVMPDADLDQVVADLSGAAFGSAGERCMALPVVVPV
;
A
#
# COMPACT_ATOMS: atom_id res chain seq x y z
N MET A 1 6.20 18.13 -17.37
CA MET A 1 5.40 17.06 -16.73
C MET A 1 6.28 16.43 -15.65
N ARG A 2 5.81 16.30 -14.41
CA ARG A 2 6.59 15.68 -13.32
C ARG A 2 6.66 14.17 -13.51
N THR A 3 7.84 13.57 -13.32
CA THR A 3 8.04 12.12 -13.26
C THR A 3 8.07 11.65 -11.81
N ILE A 4 7.42 10.53 -11.52
CA ILE A 4 7.39 9.87 -10.22
C ILE A 4 8.18 8.57 -10.37
N ASP A 5 9.33 8.49 -9.70
CA ASP A 5 10.24 7.35 -9.72
C ASP A 5 10.17 6.52 -8.43
N HIS A 6 10.84 5.37 -8.47
CA HIS A 6 10.97 4.46 -7.33
C HIS A 6 11.74 5.09 -6.15
N VAL A 7 11.51 4.58 -4.95
CA VAL A 7 12.33 4.88 -3.76
C VAL A 7 13.06 3.60 -3.37
N ILE A 8 14.29 3.46 -3.83
CA ILE A 8 15.16 2.29 -3.62
C ILE A 8 16.50 2.80 -3.09
N ALA A 9 17.09 2.12 -2.10
CA ALA A 9 18.31 2.57 -1.41
C ALA A 9 19.43 3.01 -2.37
N GLY A 10 19.84 4.28 -2.31
CA GLY A 10 20.87 4.86 -3.18
C GLY A 10 20.56 4.86 -4.69
N TYR A 11 19.32 4.55 -5.12
CA TYR A 11 18.94 4.43 -6.52
C TYR A 11 17.80 5.38 -6.88
N SER A 12 18.07 6.24 -7.86
CA SER A 12 17.15 7.26 -8.37
C SER A 12 16.71 7.01 -9.82
N GLY A 13 16.87 5.78 -10.33
CA GLY A 13 16.53 5.43 -11.71
C GLY A 13 15.22 4.65 -11.82
N GLY A 14 14.51 4.84 -12.92
CA GLY A 14 13.65 3.82 -13.51
C GLY A 14 14.34 3.32 -14.77
N ALA A 15 14.43 2.00 -14.98
CA ALA A 15 14.92 1.49 -16.27
C ALA A 15 14.08 2.12 -17.41
N ALA A 16 14.75 2.78 -18.36
CA ALA A 16 14.09 3.46 -19.46
C ALA A 16 13.22 2.46 -20.24
N GLY A 17 11.89 2.57 -20.16
CA GLY A 17 11.03 1.68 -20.93
C GLY A 17 9.53 1.88 -20.76
N ARG A 18 9.02 1.98 -19.53
CA ARG A 18 7.56 1.99 -19.27
C ARG A 18 7.15 3.05 -18.26
N SER A 19 6.04 3.72 -18.55
CA SER A 19 5.42 4.69 -17.66
C SER A 19 3.89 4.64 -17.76
N GLY A 20 3.20 5.02 -16.68
CA GLY A 20 1.75 5.23 -16.64
C GLY A 20 1.41 6.70 -16.44
N ASP A 21 0.30 7.14 -17.03
CA ASP A 21 -0.22 8.49 -16.81
C ASP A 21 -0.97 8.57 -15.47
N VAL A 22 -0.66 9.60 -14.67
CA VAL A 22 -1.34 9.91 -13.41
C VAL A 22 -2.30 11.07 -13.67
N PHE A 23 -3.59 10.82 -13.51
CA PHE A 23 -4.65 11.80 -13.79
C PHE A 23 -5.03 12.60 -12.54
N ASN A 24 -5.40 13.86 -12.72
CA ASN A 24 -6.12 14.62 -11.71
C ASN A 24 -7.62 14.23 -11.82
N PRO A 25 -8.21 13.61 -10.78
CA PRO A 25 -9.59 13.13 -10.86
C PRO A 25 -10.63 14.25 -11.00
N ASN A 26 -10.28 15.50 -10.64
CA ASN A 26 -11.21 16.64 -10.73
C ASN A 26 -11.26 17.24 -12.14
N THR A 27 -10.16 17.16 -12.91
CA THR A 27 -10.05 17.81 -14.22
C THR A 27 -9.93 16.83 -15.38
N GLY A 28 -9.67 15.55 -15.10
CA GLY A 28 -9.38 14.53 -16.10
C GLY A 28 -8.06 14.72 -16.84
N GLN A 29 -7.26 15.72 -16.46
CA GLN A 29 -5.98 16.02 -17.11
C GLN A 29 -4.84 15.19 -16.50
N ILE A 30 -3.81 14.91 -17.30
CA ILE A 30 -2.58 14.26 -16.83
C ILE A 30 -1.80 15.26 -15.96
N GLN A 31 -1.51 14.88 -14.71
CA GLN A 31 -0.75 15.69 -13.76
C GLN A 31 0.69 15.20 -13.54
N ALA A 32 0.98 13.93 -13.81
CA ALA A 32 2.33 13.35 -13.71
C ALA A 32 2.43 12.06 -14.54
N ARG A 33 3.65 11.53 -14.68
CA ARG A 33 3.90 10.15 -15.15
C ARG A 33 4.63 9.36 -14.07
N VAL A 34 4.20 8.13 -13.85
CA VAL A 34 4.87 7.19 -12.92
C VAL A 34 5.67 6.16 -13.70
N THR A 35 6.92 5.95 -13.31
CA THR A 35 7.76 4.89 -13.89
C THR A 35 7.24 3.52 -13.46
N LEU A 36 7.07 2.59 -14.41
CA LEU A 36 6.74 1.20 -14.12
C LEU A 36 8.03 0.38 -14.08
N GLY A 37 8.32 -0.21 -12.92
CA GLY A 37 9.59 -0.89 -12.65
C GLY A 37 9.72 -2.25 -13.34
N THR A 38 10.95 -2.71 -13.44
CA THR A 38 11.32 -4.02 -14.00
C THR A 38 11.67 -5.03 -12.91
N GLN A 39 11.83 -6.31 -13.28
CA GLN A 39 12.37 -7.32 -12.37
C GLN A 39 13.70 -6.88 -11.74
N ALA A 40 14.58 -6.23 -12.50
CA ALA A 40 15.87 -5.76 -11.99
C ALA A 40 15.73 -4.67 -10.92
N ASP A 41 14.68 -3.86 -10.98
CA ASP A 41 14.40 -2.84 -9.96
C ASP A 41 13.86 -3.49 -8.68
N LEU A 42 13.04 -4.53 -8.81
CA LEU A 42 12.61 -5.35 -7.69
C LEU A 42 13.79 -6.09 -7.04
N ASP A 43 14.66 -6.72 -7.83
CA ASP A 43 15.82 -7.46 -7.33
C ASP A 43 16.77 -6.53 -6.55
N ARG A 44 16.97 -5.30 -7.04
CA ARG A 44 17.70 -4.25 -6.30
C ARG A 44 17.05 -3.92 -4.97
N ALA A 45 15.73 -3.69 -4.97
CA ALA A 45 15.00 -3.40 -3.74
C ALA A 45 15.10 -4.57 -2.75
N VAL A 46 14.94 -5.82 -3.20
CA VAL A 46 15.05 -7.00 -2.33
C VAL A 46 16.48 -7.15 -1.79
N ALA A 47 17.51 -6.97 -2.61
CA ALA A 47 18.90 -7.05 -2.16
C ALA A 47 19.20 -5.99 -1.09
N ALA A 48 18.76 -4.74 -1.30
CA ALA A 48 18.91 -3.67 -0.31
C ALA A 48 18.14 -3.97 0.99
N ALA A 49 16.92 -4.50 0.89
CA ALA A 49 16.11 -4.90 2.03
C ALA A 49 16.78 -6.02 2.84
N GLN A 50 17.28 -7.06 2.17
CA GLN A 50 17.97 -8.18 2.81
C GLN A 50 19.28 -7.75 3.48
N ALA A 51 20.02 -6.80 2.88
CA ALA A 51 21.24 -6.27 3.48
C ALA A 51 20.94 -5.43 4.74
N ALA A 52 19.88 -4.63 4.73
CA ALA A 52 19.52 -3.74 5.83
C ALA A 52 18.79 -4.44 6.99
N GLN A 53 17.98 -5.47 6.69
CA GLN A 53 17.09 -6.10 7.65
C GLN A 53 17.78 -6.68 8.90
N PRO A 54 18.93 -7.39 8.82
CA PRO A 54 19.56 -7.98 10.00
C PRO A 54 19.93 -6.93 11.06
N ALA A 55 20.51 -5.82 10.62
CA ALA A 55 20.86 -4.71 11.51
C ALA A 55 19.60 -4.06 12.10
N TRP A 56 18.55 -3.87 11.29
CA TRP A 56 17.30 -3.29 11.76
C TRP A 56 16.54 -4.18 12.75
N ALA A 57 16.52 -5.49 12.53
CA ALA A 57 15.94 -6.46 13.44
C ALA A 57 16.62 -6.46 14.82
N ALA A 58 17.93 -6.21 14.85
CA ALA A 58 18.71 -6.09 16.08
C ALA A 58 18.47 -4.76 16.85
N THR A 59 17.89 -3.73 16.22
CA THR A 59 17.57 -2.45 16.87
C THR A 59 16.49 -2.63 17.95
N ASN A 60 16.64 -1.98 19.11
CA ASN A 60 15.67 -2.05 20.21
C ASN A 60 14.21 -1.78 19.75
N PRO A 61 13.20 -2.62 20.12
CA PRO A 61 11.82 -2.49 19.65
C PRO A 61 11.16 -1.13 19.92
N GLN A 62 11.45 -0.49 21.06
CA GLN A 62 10.89 0.83 21.39
C GLN A 62 11.43 1.92 20.46
N ARG A 63 12.68 1.81 20.00
CA ARG A 63 13.26 2.73 19.03
C ARG A 63 12.61 2.56 17.65
N ARG A 64 12.25 1.33 17.27
CA ARG A 64 11.55 1.07 16.00
C ARG A 64 10.12 1.63 16.00
N ALA A 65 9.40 1.51 17.11
CA ALA A 65 8.02 1.99 17.22
C ALA A 65 7.88 3.53 17.11
N ARG A 66 8.90 4.30 17.53
CA ARG A 66 8.87 5.77 17.48
C ARG A 66 8.89 6.36 16.08
N VAL A 67 9.34 5.60 15.08
CA VAL A 67 9.40 6.03 13.66
C VAL A 67 8.00 6.04 13.01
N MET A 68 6.97 5.48 13.65
CA MET A 68 5.71 5.09 12.98
C MET A 68 4.47 5.99 13.15
N PHE A 69 4.58 7.25 13.59
CA PHE A 69 3.41 8.10 13.86
C PHE A 69 3.26 9.26 12.85
N ASN A 70 2.23 9.21 11.98
CA ASN A 70 1.40 10.33 11.40
C ASN A 70 0.61 9.90 10.12
N PHE A 71 -0.64 10.38 9.93
CA PHE A 71 -1.59 9.95 8.87
C PHE A 71 -1.86 11.01 7.79
N PRO A 72 -1.62 10.68 6.50
CA PRO A 72 -2.67 10.47 5.49
C PRO A 72 -2.38 9.22 4.62
N ALA A 73 -1.69 8.27 5.26
CA ALA A 73 -0.85 7.21 4.72
C ALA A 73 -1.38 5.81 5.05
N MET A 74 -2.69 5.72 5.26
CA MET A 74 -3.31 4.70 6.12
C MET A 74 -3.02 3.27 5.68
N ILE A 75 -3.32 2.89 4.44
CA ILE A 75 -3.13 1.49 4.00
C ILE A 75 -1.65 1.10 3.93
N PRO A 76 -0.75 1.91 3.32
CA PRO A 76 0.68 1.68 3.43
C PRO A 76 1.16 1.48 4.88
N LEU A 77 0.71 2.35 5.81
CA LEU A 77 1.12 2.30 7.22
C LEU A 77 0.51 1.15 8.02
N TRP A 78 -0.69 0.65 7.66
CA TRP A 78 -1.26 -0.57 8.26
C TRP A 78 -0.30 -1.74 8.16
N MET A 79 0.41 -1.83 7.03
CA MET A 79 1.33 -2.93 6.74
C MET A 79 2.76 -2.57 7.11
N SER A 80 3.30 -1.49 6.55
CA SER A 80 4.72 -1.15 6.69
C SER A 80 5.06 -0.84 8.13
N GLY A 81 4.16 -0.19 8.87
CA GLY A 81 4.47 0.23 10.23
C GLY A 81 4.65 -0.92 11.20
N VAL A 82 3.71 -1.86 11.22
CA VAL A 82 3.83 -3.04 12.07
C VAL A 82 4.98 -3.93 11.58
N ALA A 83 5.12 -4.14 10.27
CA ALA A 83 6.18 -4.98 9.73
C ALA A 83 7.58 -4.45 10.08
N ILE A 84 7.82 -3.15 9.88
CA ILE A 84 9.08 -2.47 10.19
C ILE A 84 9.32 -2.45 11.70
N ALA A 85 8.30 -2.14 12.52
CA ALA A 85 8.42 -2.18 13.98
C ALA A 85 8.72 -3.59 14.52
N CYS A 86 8.28 -4.64 13.82
CA CYS A 86 8.64 -6.03 14.12
C CYS A 86 10.02 -6.45 13.60
N GLY A 87 10.78 -5.56 12.95
CA GLY A 87 12.14 -5.81 12.48
C GLY A 87 12.23 -6.35 11.05
N ASN A 88 11.19 -6.24 10.23
CA ASN A 88 11.24 -6.60 8.82
C ASN A 88 11.65 -5.39 7.97
N ALA A 89 12.36 -5.63 6.86
CA ALA A 89 12.37 -4.69 5.75
C ALA A 89 11.05 -4.82 4.96
N PHE A 90 10.63 -3.76 4.28
CA PHE A 90 9.33 -3.67 3.64
C PHE A 90 9.46 -3.08 2.24
N ILE A 91 8.90 -3.78 1.26
CA ILE A 91 8.79 -3.33 -0.13
C ILE A 91 7.31 -3.05 -0.39
N LEU A 92 6.99 -1.79 -0.68
CA LEU A 92 5.65 -1.35 -1.02
C LEU A 92 5.50 -1.22 -2.54
N LYS A 93 4.48 -1.89 -3.11
CA LYS A 93 4.00 -1.64 -4.47
C LYS A 93 2.66 -0.91 -4.41
N PRO A 94 2.64 0.44 -4.40
CA PRO A 94 1.40 1.19 -4.26
C PRO A 94 0.62 1.23 -5.57
N SER A 95 -0.65 1.61 -5.50
CA SER A 95 -1.46 1.88 -6.70
C SER A 95 -0.74 2.87 -7.63
N GLU A 96 -0.75 2.53 -8.92
CA GLU A 96 -0.18 3.35 -10.00
C GLU A 96 -1.03 4.58 -10.32
N ARG A 97 -2.26 4.66 -9.81
CA ARG A 97 -3.19 5.78 -10.05
C ARG A 97 -2.90 7.00 -9.18
N ASP A 98 -2.34 6.79 -8.00
CA ASP A 98 -2.12 7.79 -6.96
C ASP A 98 -0.80 7.60 -6.18
N PRO A 99 0.35 7.44 -6.86
CA PRO A 99 1.60 6.97 -6.24
C PRO A 99 2.35 8.04 -5.42
N SER A 100 1.93 9.31 -5.48
CA SER A 100 2.71 10.44 -4.93
C SER A 100 2.81 10.42 -3.41
N VAL A 101 1.73 10.07 -2.70
CA VAL A 101 1.72 10.04 -1.23
C VAL A 101 2.64 8.93 -0.70
N PRO A 102 2.59 7.68 -1.22
CA PRO A 102 3.59 6.66 -0.92
C PRO A 102 5.03 7.15 -1.06
N VAL A 103 5.38 7.80 -2.18
CA VAL A 103 6.75 8.31 -2.39
C VAL A 103 7.15 9.32 -1.31
N ARG A 104 6.25 10.27 -0.99
CA ARG A 104 6.49 11.23 0.09
C ARG A 104 6.67 10.55 1.44
N LEU A 105 5.97 9.44 1.70
CA LEU A 105 6.21 8.65 2.91
C LEU A 105 7.62 8.06 2.91
N GLY A 106 8.10 7.53 1.79
CA GLY A 106 9.47 7.05 1.65
C GLY A 106 10.51 8.10 2.07
N GLU A 107 10.35 9.33 1.56
CA GLU A 107 11.21 10.47 1.92
C GLU A 107 11.13 10.79 3.42
N LEU A 108 9.91 10.83 3.98
CA LEU A 108 9.69 11.12 5.40
C LEU A 108 10.24 10.02 6.32
N PHE A 109 10.23 8.75 5.90
CA PHE A 109 10.84 7.66 6.66
C PHE A 109 12.35 7.86 6.80
N LEU A 110 13.03 8.24 5.72
CA LEU A 110 14.46 8.57 5.76
C LEU A 110 14.72 9.79 6.66
N GLU A 111 13.90 10.84 6.54
CA GLU A 111 13.98 12.04 7.40
C GLU A 111 13.78 11.70 8.89
N ALA A 112 12.88 10.76 9.20
CA ALA A 112 12.65 10.24 10.55
C ALA A 112 13.80 9.35 11.08
N GLY A 113 14.83 9.11 10.27
CA GLY A 113 16.01 8.31 10.63
C GLY A 113 15.87 6.82 10.36
N LEU A 114 14.89 6.40 9.55
CA LEU A 114 14.83 5.02 9.08
C LEU A 114 16.05 4.74 8.18
N PRO A 115 16.80 3.65 8.41
CA PRO A 115 17.93 3.32 7.54
C PRO A 115 17.48 3.06 6.10
N GLU A 116 18.33 3.41 5.14
CA GLU A 116 18.12 3.06 3.73
C GLU A 116 17.92 1.55 3.56
N GLY A 117 17.02 1.18 2.65
CA GLY A 117 16.69 -0.23 2.36
C GLY A 117 15.59 -0.83 3.24
N ILE A 118 15.23 -0.22 4.37
CA ILE A 118 14.18 -0.75 5.26
C ILE A 118 12.77 -0.49 4.75
N PHE A 119 12.49 0.69 4.20
CA PHE A 119 11.24 0.97 3.53
C PHE A 119 11.54 1.40 2.11
N GLN A 120 11.06 0.61 1.14
CA GLN A 120 11.32 0.81 -0.27
C GLN A 120 10.02 0.77 -1.05
N ILE A 121 9.97 1.54 -2.13
CA ILE A 121 8.78 1.70 -2.97
C ILE A 121 9.16 1.33 -4.38
N VAL A 122 8.55 0.25 -4.88
CA VAL A 122 8.70 -0.19 -6.26
C VAL A 122 7.36 -0.01 -6.94
N HIS A 123 7.33 0.83 -7.98
CA HIS A 123 6.13 1.05 -8.78
C HIS A 123 6.06 0.01 -9.89
N GLY A 124 4.86 -0.28 -10.35
CA GLY A 124 4.62 -1.24 -11.43
C GLY A 124 3.15 -1.61 -11.50
N ASP A 125 2.79 -2.50 -12.40
CA ASP A 125 1.42 -2.99 -12.57
C ASP A 125 1.33 -4.47 -12.17
N LYS A 126 0.52 -5.26 -12.86
CA LYS A 126 0.41 -6.70 -12.63
C LYS A 126 1.77 -7.41 -12.73
N GLU A 127 2.65 -7.02 -13.65
CA GLU A 127 3.94 -7.69 -13.80
C GLU A 127 4.79 -7.56 -12.54
N MET A 128 4.75 -6.40 -11.88
CA MET A 128 5.45 -6.19 -10.61
C MET A 128 4.79 -6.96 -9.47
N VAL A 129 3.47 -7.12 -9.48
CA VAL A 129 2.76 -7.96 -8.51
C VAL A 129 3.20 -9.42 -8.65
N ASP A 130 3.22 -9.95 -9.87
CA ASP A 130 3.62 -11.33 -10.15
C ASP A 130 5.08 -11.55 -9.77
N ALA A 131 5.96 -10.60 -10.09
CA ALA A 131 7.37 -10.60 -9.68
C ALA A 131 7.53 -10.65 -8.16
N ILE A 132 6.79 -9.84 -7.40
CA ILE A 132 6.79 -9.87 -5.93
C ILE A 132 6.32 -11.24 -5.39
N LEU A 133 5.29 -11.81 -6.00
CA LEU A 133 4.73 -13.09 -5.57
C LEU A 133 5.66 -14.27 -5.83
N ASP A 134 6.51 -14.19 -6.85
CA ASP A 134 7.42 -15.26 -7.22
C ASP A 134 8.82 -15.09 -6.61
N HIS A 135 9.19 -13.88 -6.19
CA HIS A 135 10.56 -13.59 -5.77
C HIS A 135 10.95 -14.39 -4.50
N PRO A 136 11.99 -15.23 -4.52
CA PRO A 136 12.34 -16.13 -3.40
C PRO A 136 12.76 -15.38 -2.14
N GLY A 137 13.28 -14.16 -2.27
CA GLY A 137 13.67 -13.30 -1.16
C GLY A 137 12.52 -12.66 -0.37
N ILE A 138 11.26 -12.81 -0.81
CA ILE A 138 10.08 -12.24 -0.12
C ILE A 138 9.38 -13.36 0.66
N ALA A 139 9.34 -13.27 1.98
CA ALA A 139 8.80 -14.33 2.83
C ALA A 139 7.29 -14.21 3.12
N ALA A 140 6.73 -13.01 3.02
CA ALA A 140 5.34 -12.71 3.35
C ALA A 140 4.76 -11.63 2.42
N VAL A 141 3.47 -11.74 2.11
CA VAL A 141 2.74 -10.77 1.28
C VAL A 141 1.49 -10.29 2.01
N SER A 142 1.31 -8.97 2.06
CA SER A 142 0.08 -8.33 2.52
C SER A 142 -0.55 -7.57 1.37
N PHE A 143 -1.81 -7.87 1.04
CA PHE A 143 -2.53 -7.30 -0.08
C PHE A 143 -3.87 -6.70 0.35
N VAL A 144 -4.20 -5.52 -0.18
CA VAL A 144 -5.52 -4.88 -0.05
C VAL A 144 -5.96 -4.43 -1.44
N GLY A 145 -7.16 -4.85 -1.87
CA GLY A 145 -7.70 -4.49 -3.17
C GLY A 145 -9.07 -5.13 -3.44
N SER A 146 -9.42 -5.32 -4.71
CA SER A 146 -10.65 -6.02 -5.08
C SER A 146 -10.58 -7.51 -4.75
N SER A 147 -11.74 -8.14 -4.53
CA SER A 147 -11.82 -9.56 -4.15
C SER A 147 -11.20 -10.48 -5.21
N ASP A 148 -11.43 -10.23 -6.49
CA ASP A 148 -10.88 -11.05 -7.57
C ASP A 148 -9.34 -11.07 -7.56
N ILE A 149 -8.73 -9.90 -7.34
CA ILE A 149 -7.27 -9.78 -7.25
C ILE A 149 -6.76 -10.33 -5.92
N ALA A 150 -7.49 -10.15 -4.81
CA ALA A 150 -7.15 -10.76 -3.53
C ALA A 150 -7.08 -12.30 -3.63
N HIS A 151 -8.05 -12.93 -4.31
CA HIS A 151 -8.04 -14.37 -4.56
C HIS A 151 -6.83 -14.80 -5.40
N TYR A 152 -6.51 -14.05 -6.45
CA TYR A 152 -5.34 -14.30 -7.29
C TYR A 152 -4.04 -14.24 -6.49
N VAL A 153 -3.83 -13.14 -5.75
CA VAL A 153 -2.63 -12.89 -4.94
C VAL A 153 -2.47 -13.95 -3.85
N TYR A 154 -3.57 -14.28 -3.16
CA TYR A 154 -3.56 -15.31 -2.12
C TYR A 154 -3.14 -16.67 -2.69
N ARG A 155 -3.77 -17.10 -3.79
CA ARG A 155 -3.47 -18.39 -4.43
C ARG A 155 -2.02 -18.46 -4.88
N ARG A 156 -1.58 -17.53 -5.72
CA ARG A 156 -0.22 -17.55 -6.28
C ARG A 156 0.85 -17.44 -5.20
N GLY A 157 0.66 -16.55 -4.22
CA GLY A 157 1.64 -16.38 -3.15
C GLY A 157 1.78 -17.63 -2.27
N VAL A 158 0.67 -18.32 -1.99
CA VAL A 158 0.70 -19.60 -1.26
C VAL A 158 1.32 -20.71 -2.10
N ASP A 159 1.01 -20.79 -3.41
CA ASP A 159 1.64 -21.74 -4.33
C ASP A 159 3.17 -21.54 -4.40
N ALA A 160 3.64 -20.30 -4.26
CA ALA A 160 5.06 -19.93 -4.14
C ALA A 160 5.65 -20.13 -2.73
N GLY A 161 4.91 -20.74 -1.80
CA GLY A 161 5.36 -21.07 -0.44
C GLY A 161 5.39 -19.90 0.54
N LYS A 162 4.75 -18.77 0.22
CA LYS A 162 4.74 -17.57 1.07
C LYS A 162 3.52 -17.55 1.99
N ARG A 163 3.65 -16.93 3.16
CA ARG A 163 2.47 -16.57 3.96
C ARG A 163 1.78 -15.34 3.34
N VAL A 164 0.48 -15.40 3.14
CA VAL A 164 -0.28 -14.33 2.51
C VAL A 164 -1.47 -13.92 3.36
N GLN A 165 -1.68 -12.61 3.48
CA GLN A 165 -2.95 -12.03 3.91
C GLN A 165 -3.48 -11.16 2.77
N ALA A 166 -4.71 -11.40 2.32
CA ALA A 166 -5.32 -10.69 1.20
C ALA A 166 -6.72 -10.21 1.56
N MET A 167 -6.91 -8.89 1.67
CA MET A 167 -8.18 -8.25 1.95
C MET A 167 -8.84 -7.82 0.64
N GLY A 168 -10.08 -8.28 0.43
CA GLY A 168 -10.88 -8.02 -0.76
C GLY A 168 -11.87 -6.86 -0.61
N GLY A 169 -12.83 -6.81 -1.53
CA GLY A 169 -13.95 -5.87 -1.51
C GLY A 169 -14.99 -6.22 -0.45
N ALA A 170 -15.96 -5.32 -0.28
CA ALA A 170 -17.00 -5.45 0.74
C ALA A 170 -18.36 -4.97 0.24
N LYS A 171 -19.40 -5.42 0.94
CA LYS A 171 -20.78 -4.92 0.80
C LYS A 171 -21.39 -4.78 2.19
N ASN A 172 -21.03 -3.70 2.88
CA ASN A 172 -21.46 -3.47 4.26
C ASN A 172 -22.95 -3.12 4.31
N HIS A 173 -23.66 -3.62 5.33
CA HIS A 173 -25.09 -3.39 5.54
C HIS A 173 -25.29 -2.67 6.87
N GLY A 174 -26.14 -1.64 6.88
CA GLY A 174 -26.63 -0.99 8.09
C GLY A 174 -28.09 -1.33 8.29
N ILE A 175 -28.45 -1.85 9.47
CA ILE A 175 -29.84 -2.14 9.83
C ILE A 175 -30.37 -0.98 10.66
N VAL A 176 -31.52 -0.43 10.28
CA VAL A 176 -32.19 0.65 11.01
C VAL A 176 -33.40 0.07 11.71
N MET A 177 -33.30 -0.07 13.04
CA MET A 177 -34.35 -0.63 13.89
C MET A 177 -35.49 0.38 14.14
N PRO A 178 -36.70 -0.04 14.53
CA PRO A 178 -37.82 0.86 14.78
C PRO A 178 -37.58 1.88 15.90
N ASP A 179 -36.68 1.55 16.84
CA ASP A 179 -36.29 2.38 17.98
C ASP A 179 -35.04 3.24 17.71
N ALA A 180 -34.51 3.22 16.48
CA ALA A 180 -33.35 4.01 16.11
C ALA A 180 -33.67 5.51 16.09
N ASP A 181 -32.74 6.32 16.59
CA ASP A 181 -32.76 7.77 16.41
C ASP A 181 -32.51 8.11 14.92
N LEU A 182 -33.58 8.49 14.22
CA LEU A 182 -33.53 8.70 12.77
C LEU A 182 -32.65 9.90 12.37
N ASP A 183 -32.57 10.94 13.19
CA ASP A 183 -31.75 12.11 12.88
C ASP A 183 -30.27 11.73 12.94
N GLN A 184 -29.86 10.96 13.95
CA GLN A 184 -28.50 10.43 14.07
C GLN A 184 -28.19 9.43 12.94
N VAL A 185 -29.11 8.52 12.62
CA VAL A 185 -28.95 7.56 11.53
C VAL A 185 -28.68 8.28 10.21
N VAL A 186 -29.46 9.30 9.86
CA VAL A 186 -29.26 10.04 8.60
C VAL A 186 -27.89 10.73 8.56
N ALA A 187 -27.46 11.32 9.68
CA ALA A 187 -26.15 11.95 9.79
C ALA A 187 -25.00 10.96 9.56
N ASP A 188 -25.05 9.80 10.22
CA ASP A 188 -24.02 8.77 10.11
C ASP A 188 -23.98 8.13 8.72
N LEU A 189 -25.15 7.82 8.15
CA LEU A 189 -25.28 7.25 6.81
C LEU A 189 -24.69 8.18 5.74
N SER A 190 -24.86 9.50 5.90
CA SER A 190 -24.33 10.48 4.94
C SER A 190 -22.80 10.39 4.84
N GLY A 191 -22.11 10.30 5.98
CA GLY A 191 -20.65 10.12 6.02
C GLY A 191 -20.19 8.72 5.63
N ALA A 192 -20.93 7.68 6.03
CA ALA A 192 -20.57 6.29 5.79
C ALA A 192 -20.77 5.86 4.33
N ALA A 193 -21.83 6.33 3.66
CA ALA A 193 -22.14 5.97 2.28
C ALA A 193 -21.39 6.86 1.27
N PHE A 194 -21.36 8.18 1.49
CA PHE A 194 -20.88 9.15 0.49
C PHE A 194 -19.52 9.77 0.82
N GLY A 195 -19.03 9.62 2.06
CA GLY A 195 -17.70 10.08 2.46
C GLY A 195 -16.60 9.45 1.59
N SER A 196 -15.62 10.25 1.18
CA SER A 196 -14.58 9.85 0.22
C SER A 196 -15.17 9.28 -1.09
N ALA A 197 -16.27 9.88 -1.58
CA ALA A 197 -17.00 9.45 -2.77
C ALA A 197 -17.49 7.99 -2.73
N GLY A 198 -17.60 7.40 -1.53
CA GLY A 198 -17.98 5.99 -1.36
C GLY A 198 -16.87 4.99 -1.73
N GLU A 199 -15.67 5.46 -2.10
CA GLU A 199 -14.52 4.63 -2.49
C GLU A 199 -13.78 4.10 -1.24
N ARG A 200 -14.51 3.46 -0.33
CA ARG A 200 -13.99 2.90 0.93
C ARG A 200 -14.45 1.45 1.08
N CYS A 201 -13.56 0.55 1.49
CA CYS A 201 -13.95 -0.83 1.82
C CYS A 201 -14.94 -0.90 2.99
N MET A 202 -14.96 0.12 3.85
CA MET A 202 -15.92 0.26 4.95
C MET A 202 -17.09 1.20 4.60
N ALA A 203 -17.25 1.61 3.34
CA ALA A 203 -18.42 2.38 2.92
C ALA A 203 -19.69 1.56 3.17
N LEU A 204 -20.81 2.23 3.42
CA LEU A 204 -22.09 1.59 3.73
C LEU A 204 -23.05 1.67 2.52
N PRO A 205 -22.95 0.76 1.54
CA PRO A 205 -23.73 0.84 0.30
C PRO A 205 -25.17 0.33 0.43
N VAL A 206 -25.54 -0.31 1.55
CA VAL A 206 -26.87 -0.90 1.74
C VAL A 206 -27.40 -0.54 3.13
N VAL A 207 -28.64 -0.07 3.17
CA VAL A 207 -29.38 0.21 4.40
C VAL A 207 -30.67 -0.61 4.37
N VAL A 208 -30.97 -1.29 5.47
CA VAL A 208 -32.15 -2.14 5.64
C VAL A 208 -32.98 -1.58 6.80
N PRO A 209 -34.03 -0.79 6.52
CA PRO A 209 -35.00 -0.41 7.54
C PRO A 209 -35.89 -1.61 7.86
N VAL A 210 -36.13 -1.88 9.15
CA VAL A 210 -36.97 -2.98 9.63
C VAL A 210 -38.14 -2.48 10.47
#